data_AF-A0A540X587-F1
#
_entry.id   AF-A0A540X587-F1
#
_cell.length_a   1.000
_cell.length_b   1.000
_cell.length_c   1.000
_cell.angle_alpha   90.00
_cell.angle_beta   90.00
_cell.angle_gamma   90.00
#
_symmetry.space_group_name_H-M   'P 1'
#
loop_
_entity.id
_entity.type
_entity.pdbx_description
1 polymer ?
#
loop_
_entity_poly.entity_id
_entity_poly.type
_entity_poly.pdbx_seq_one_letter_code
_entity_poly.pdbx_strand_id
1 'polypeptide(L)'
;MSPRLHPTHSHGFRTLALVALVAGLCACSDEGGALEGSVSPLLDLKYKRAEAVLAEGELSINFVSPQGSGVNTVLKVSARVGDMIPEGYTGGLTINLAEALEGGAQRGVIGRSVLDEPARVFPQLERGSLVVDNLPTAQGQRVTGDFHVTFVNGIDIYSGRTIFGSFEATVP
;
A
#
# COMPACT_ATOMS: atom_id res chain seq x y z
N MET A 1 75.17 -44.53 -32.30
CA MET A 1 75.76 -43.22 -32.65
C MET A 1 74.81 -42.13 -32.18
N SER A 2 75.11 -41.49 -31.05
CA SER A 2 74.60 -40.15 -30.70
C SER A 2 75.70 -39.15 -31.01
N PRO A 3 75.41 -37.90 -31.43
CA PRO A 3 75.20 -36.76 -30.50
C PRO A 3 74.16 -35.74 -31.04
N ARG A 4 73.69 -34.63 -30.42
CA ARG A 4 73.79 -33.90 -29.12
C ARG A 4 72.69 -32.80 -29.17
N LEU A 5 71.86 -32.63 -28.13
CA LEU A 5 71.82 -31.53 -27.12
C LEU A 5 71.46 -30.12 -27.67
N HIS A 6 70.26 -29.56 -27.40
CA HIS A 6 69.80 -28.73 -26.23
C HIS A 6 69.65 -27.23 -26.63
N PRO A 7 69.05 -26.31 -25.84
CA PRO A 7 67.83 -26.33 -24.99
C PRO A 7 67.03 -24.98 -25.11
N THR A 8 65.98 -24.78 -24.30
CA THR A 8 65.56 -23.56 -23.52
C THR A 8 64.02 -23.47 -23.37
N HIS A 9 63.49 -23.66 -22.16
CA HIS A 9 62.93 -22.64 -21.23
C HIS A 9 61.74 -21.84 -21.84
N SER A 10 60.55 -21.73 -21.24
CA SER A 10 60.25 -21.28 -19.87
C SER A 10 58.72 -21.19 -19.66
N HIS A 11 58.31 -21.22 -18.38
CA HIS A 11 57.17 -20.55 -17.69
C HIS A 11 55.98 -20.04 -18.53
N GLY A 12 54.72 -20.23 -18.15
CA GLY A 12 54.11 -20.31 -16.82
C GLY A 12 52.68 -19.74 -16.88
N PHE A 13 52.05 -19.63 -15.72
CA PHE A 13 50.76 -18.95 -15.44
C PHE A 13 49.49 -19.66 -15.94
N ARG A 14 48.78 -20.45 -15.10
CA ARG A 14 47.86 -20.02 -14.02
C ARG A 14 47.04 -18.78 -14.37
N THR A 15 45.79 -18.97 -14.75
CA THR A 15 44.71 -17.96 -14.64
C THR A 15 43.38 -18.73 -14.49
N LEU A 16 42.98 -18.99 -13.25
CA LEU A 16 41.93 -18.28 -12.51
C LEU A 16 40.51 -18.64 -12.99
N ALA A 17 39.93 -19.60 -12.28
CA ALA A 17 38.50 -19.87 -12.26
C ALA A 17 37.77 -18.61 -11.75
N LEU A 18 36.91 -18.03 -12.58
CA LEU A 18 36.01 -16.97 -12.18
C LEU A 18 34.71 -17.61 -11.68
N VAL A 19 34.60 -17.78 -10.35
CA VAL A 19 33.34 -18.11 -9.68
C VAL A 19 32.49 -16.85 -9.69
N ALA A 20 31.51 -16.77 -10.59
CA ALA A 20 30.50 -15.73 -10.59
C ALA A 20 29.49 -16.02 -9.46
N LEU A 21 29.74 -15.43 -8.30
CA LEU A 21 28.81 -15.38 -7.18
C LEU A 21 27.66 -14.43 -7.55
N VAL A 22 26.58 -14.97 -8.13
CA VAL A 22 25.33 -14.23 -8.30
C VAL A 22 24.67 -14.12 -6.92
N ALA A 23 25.07 -13.09 -6.18
CA ALA A 23 24.38 -12.68 -4.97
C ALA A 23 22.97 -12.22 -5.38
N GLY A 24 21.96 -13.01 -5.00
CA GLY A 24 20.57 -12.65 -5.10
C GLY A 24 20.32 -11.37 -4.32
N LEU A 25 20.20 -10.26 -5.05
CA LEU A 25 19.52 -9.07 -4.57
C LEU A 25 18.05 -9.47 -4.40
N CYS A 26 17.71 -9.99 -3.22
CA CYS A 26 16.35 -9.84 -2.70
C CYS A 26 16.13 -8.34 -2.58
N ALA A 27 15.64 -7.74 -3.67
CA ALA A 27 14.99 -6.46 -3.61
C ALA A 27 13.79 -6.65 -2.68
N CYS A 28 13.99 -6.36 -1.40
CA CYS A 28 12.91 -5.91 -0.53
C CYS A 28 12.43 -4.59 -1.12
N SER A 29 11.70 -4.65 -2.24
CA SER A 29 10.82 -3.56 -2.62
C SER A 29 9.88 -3.43 -1.43
N ASP A 30 9.84 -2.27 -0.79
CA ASP A 30 8.71 -1.97 0.08
C ASP A 30 7.46 -2.24 -0.77
N GLU A 31 6.70 -3.29 -0.42
CA GLU A 31 5.52 -3.74 -1.18
C GLU A 31 4.35 -2.75 -1.08
N GLY A 32 4.55 -1.63 -0.37
CA GLY A 32 3.63 -0.51 -0.32
C GLY A 32 3.96 0.55 -1.36
N GLY A 33 2.95 1.03 -2.09
CA GLY A 33 3.02 2.31 -2.81
C GLY A 33 3.25 3.51 -1.87
N ALA A 34 3.24 4.73 -2.41
CA ALA A 34 3.38 5.94 -1.62
C ALA A 34 2.01 6.53 -1.26
N LEU A 35 1.80 6.81 0.02
CA LEU A 35 0.76 7.72 0.49
C LEU A 35 1.34 9.14 0.48
N GLU A 36 0.62 10.05 -0.15
CA GLU A 36 1.04 11.44 -0.35
C GLU A 36 -0.07 12.41 0.06
N GLY A 37 0.24 13.70 0.01
CA GLY A 37 -0.70 14.78 0.27
C GLY A 37 -0.18 15.83 1.23
N SER A 38 -0.95 16.90 1.41
CA SER A 38 -0.54 18.05 2.23
C SER A 38 -0.56 17.77 3.74
N VAL A 39 -1.00 16.58 4.17
CA VAL A 39 -0.86 16.11 5.57
C VAL A 39 0.52 15.53 5.89
N SER A 40 1.34 15.18 4.89
CA SER A 40 2.62 14.47 5.09
C SER A 40 3.62 15.17 6.04
N PRO A 41 3.65 16.51 6.16
CA PRO A 41 4.47 17.18 7.18
C PRO A 41 3.97 17.00 8.62
N LEU A 42 2.71 16.60 8.81
CA LEU A 42 2.06 16.43 10.11
C LEU A 42 1.93 14.97 10.53
N LEU A 43 2.10 14.04 9.60
CA LEU A 43 1.82 12.64 9.79
C LEU A 43 2.80 11.79 8.97
N ASP A 44 3.42 10.80 9.61
CA ASP A 44 4.17 9.78 8.88
C ASP A 44 3.20 8.84 8.15
N LEU A 45 3.22 8.92 6.83
CA LEU A 45 2.35 8.14 5.94
C LEU A 45 3.02 6.85 5.45
N LYS A 46 4.21 6.49 5.97
CA LYS A 46 4.90 5.26 5.59
C LYS A 46 4.15 4.03 6.11
N TYR A 47 3.87 3.11 5.20
CA TYR A 47 3.27 1.82 5.49
C TYR A 47 4.10 0.68 4.90
N LYS A 48 3.81 -0.56 5.32
CA LYS A 48 4.51 -1.76 4.82
C LYS A 48 3.68 -2.61 3.88
N ARG A 49 2.37 -2.66 4.08
CA ARG A 49 1.43 -3.34 3.17
C ARG A 49 0.05 -2.70 3.23
N ALA A 50 -0.77 -2.96 2.21
CA ALA A 50 -2.18 -2.58 2.20
C ALA A 50 -3.06 -3.83 2.29
N GLU A 51 -4.16 -3.73 3.04
CA GLU A 51 -5.14 -4.80 3.22
C GLU A 51 -6.51 -4.32 2.75
N ALA A 52 -7.21 -5.13 1.95
CA ALA A 52 -8.55 -4.82 1.45
C ALA A 52 -9.58 -5.72 2.13
N VAL A 53 -10.58 -5.12 2.77
CA VAL A 53 -11.61 -5.85 3.53
C VAL A 53 -12.98 -5.35 3.12
N LEU A 54 -13.86 -6.26 2.72
CA LEU A 54 -15.28 -6.02 2.54
C LEU A 54 -16.05 -6.81 3.60
N ALA A 55 -16.67 -6.11 4.54
CA ALA A 55 -17.45 -6.72 5.62
C ALA A 55 -18.66 -5.84 5.96
N GLU A 56 -19.82 -6.47 6.18
CA GLU A 56 -21.04 -5.79 6.64
C GLU A 56 -21.46 -4.57 5.77
N GLY A 57 -21.18 -4.61 4.47
CA GLY A 57 -21.47 -3.50 3.55
C GLY A 57 -20.48 -2.33 3.64
N GLU A 58 -19.37 -2.47 4.34
CA GLU A 58 -18.24 -1.54 4.35
C GLU A 58 -17.05 -2.14 3.58
N LEU A 59 -16.57 -1.40 2.58
CA LEU A 59 -15.27 -1.63 1.95
C LEU A 59 -14.23 -0.79 2.68
N SER A 60 -13.10 -1.38 3.04
CA SER A 60 -11.97 -0.67 3.63
C SER A 60 -10.64 -1.06 3.02
N ILE A 61 -9.79 -0.06 2.81
CA ILE A 61 -8.39 -0.19 2.45
C ILE A 61 -7.56 0.27 3.66
N ASN A 62 -6.84 -0.66 4.26
CA ASN A 62 -6.05 -0.44 5.47
C ASN A 62 -4.56 -0.42 5.10
N PHE A 63 -3.92 0.71 5.29
CA PHE A 63 -2.48 0.88 5.10
C PHE A 63 -1.80 0.61 6.43
N VAL A 64 -1.05 -0.49 6.50
CA VAL A 64 -0.58 -1.02 7.79
C VAL A 64 0.93 -1.17 7.88
N SER A 65 1.44 -0.99 9.10
CA SER A 65 2.84 -1.19 9.48
C SER A 65 2.90 -2.09 10.72
N PRO A 66 3.61 -3.23 10.68
CA PRO A 66 3.83 -4.04 11.88
C PRO A 66 4.55 -3.25 12.98
N GLN A 67 4.14 -3.44 14.24
CA GLN A 67 4.84 -2.91 15.41
C GLN A 67 4.79 -3.94 16.54
N GLY A 68 5.95 -4.51 16.89
CA GLY A 68 6.02 -5.57 17.89
C GLY A 68 5.16 -6.78 17.49
N SER A 69 4.25 -7.20 18.38
CA SER A 69 3.27 -8.26 18.12
C SER A 69 1.95 -7.76 17.53
N GLY A 70 1.81 -6.46 17.29
CA GLY A 70 0.59 -5.85 16.76
C GLY A 70 0.82 -5.14 15.43
N VAL A 71 -0.20 -4.38 15.01
CA VAL A 71 -0.21 -3.66 13.73
C VAL A 71 -0.72 -2.24 13.91
N ASN A 72 -0.02 -1.29 13.29
CA ASN A 72 -0.46 0.08 13.15
C ASN A 72 -1.24 0.22 11.85
N THR A 73 -2.46 0.72 11.94
CA THR A 73 -3.21 1.24 10.81
C THR A 73 -2.83 2.71 10.62
N VAL A 74 -1.84 2.93 9.74
CA VAL A 74 -1.31 4.25 9.39
C VAL A 74 -2.40 5.12 8.78
N LEU A 75 -3.22 4.51 7.92
CA LEU A 75 -4.40 5.10 7.31
C LEU A 75 -5.43 4.01 7.05
N LYS A 76 -6.70 4.29 7.32
CA LYS A 76 -7.85 3.50 6.86
C LYS A 76 -8.72 4.39 5.98
N VAL A 77 -8.98 3.94 4.76
CA VAL A 77 -9.96 4.52 3.85
C VAL A 77 -11.15 3.57 3.83
N SER A 78 -12.29 3.95 4.40
CA SER A 78 -13.50 3.13 4.35
C SER A 78 -14.65 3.82 3.62
N ALA A 79 -15.51 3.00 3.02
CA ALA A 79 -16.71 3.42 2.33
C ALA A 79 -17.86 2.46 2.61
N ARG A 80 -19.04 3.00 2.90
CA ARG A 80 -20.28 2.23 2.88
C ARG A 80 -20.65 1.96 1.42
N VAL A 81 -20.74 0.68 1.05
CA VAL A 81 -20.97 0.20 -0.32
C VAL A 81 -22.12 -0.80 -0.42
N GLY A 82 -22.82 -1.09 0.68
CA GLY A 82 -23.91 -2.08 0.71
C GLY A 82 -25.04 -1.80 -0.29
N ASP A 83 -25.30 -0.54 -0.60
CA ASP A 83 -26.26 -0.07 -1.61
C ASP A 83 -25.67 -0.03 -3.04
N MET A 84 -24.36 -0.19 -3.19
CA MET A 84 -23.65 -0.11 -4.47
C MET A 84 -23.37 -1.49 -5.09
N ILE A 85 -23.48 -2.56 -4.31
CA ILE A 85 -23.11 -3.92 -4.72
C ILE A 85 -24.39 -4.76 -4.86
N PRO A 86 -24.99 -4.86 -6.06
CA PRO A 86 -26.09 -5.76 -6.28
C PRO A 86 -25.64 -7.23 -6.17
N GLU A 87 -26.60 -8.13 -5.96
CA GLU A 87 -26.33 -9.56 -5.88
C GLU A 87 -25.60 -10.06 -7.13
N GLY A 88 -24.51 -10.82 -6.94
CA GLY A 88 -23.68 -11.36 -8.01
C GLY A 88 -22.72 -10.36 -8.68
N TYR A 89 -22.64 -9.12 -8.20
CA TYR A 89 -21.69 -8.14 -8.71
C TYR A 89 -20.24 -8.50 -8.36
N THR A 90 -19.36 -8.45 -9.35
CA THR A 90 -17.94 -8.83 -9.23
C THR A 90 -16.98 -7.81 -9.85
N GLY A 91 -17.50 -6.69 -10.36
CA GLY A 91 -16.70 -5.64 -10.99
C GLY A 91 -16.01 -4.70 -10.00
N GLY A 92 -15.26 -3.74 -10.54
CA GLY A 92 -14.68 -2.65 -9.78
C GLY A 92 -15.68 -1.54 -9.44
N LEU A 93 -15.41 -0.79 -8.37
CA LEU A 93 -16.25 0.32 -7.94
C LEU A 93 -15.52 1.65 -8.09
N THR A 94 -16.24 2.68 -8.52
CA THR A 94 -15.85 4.08 -8.32
C THR A 94 -16.79 4.70 -7.31
N ILE A 95 -16.24 5.09 -6.16
CA ILE A 95 -16.99 5.48 -4.99
C ILE A 95 -16.73 6.96 -4.70
N ASN A 96 -17.80 7.76 -4.62
CA ASN A 96 -17.73 9.10 -4.09
C ASN A 96 -17.73 9.05 -2.56
N LEU A 97 -16.56 9.12 -1.95
CA LEU A 97 -16.41 9.08 -0.50
C LEU A 97 -17.06 10.29 0.18
N ALA A 98 -17.18 11.43 -0.52
CA ALA A 98 -17.76 12.64 0.06
C ALA A 98 -19.30 12.67 0.00
N GLU A 99 -19.92 11.70 -0.67
CA GLU A 99 -21.37 11.62 -0.82
C GLU A 99 -22.09 11.60 0.54
N ALA A 100 -23.13 12.43 0.67
CA ALA A 100 -24.04 12.37 1.80
C ALA A 100 -25.08 11.28 1.56
N LEU A 101 -25.16 10.33 2.47
CA LEU A 101 -26.18 9.28 2.50
C LEU A 101 -27.45 9.78 3.18
N GLU A 102 -28.51 8.97 3.07
CA GLU A 102 -29.72 9.18 3.87
C GLU A 102 -29.39 9.27 5.37
N GLY A 103 -30.00 10.22 6.06
CA GLY A 103 -29.69 10.52 7.46
C GLY A 103 -28.49 11.45 7.66
N GLY A 104 -27.86 11.95 6.59
CA GLY A 104 -26.83 12.99 6.65
C GLY A 104 -25.43 12.48 6.99
N ALA A 105 -25.24 11.17 7.06
CA ALA A 105 -23.92 10.58 7.24
C ALA A 105 -23.15 10.60 5.91
N GLN A 106 -21.84 10.80 5.97
CA GLN A 106 -20.99 10.70 4.79
C GLN A 106 -20.69 9.23 4.43
N ARG A 107 -20.58 8.92 3.13
CA ARG A 107 -20.33 7.56 2.61
C ARG A 107 -18.96 7.05 3.04
N GLY A 108 -17.94 7.88 2.92
CA GLY A 108 -16.57 7.56 3.27
C GLY A 108 -16.12 8.09 4.61
N VAL A 109 -15.17 7.40 5.24
CA VAL A 109 -14.49 7.84 6.46
C VAL A 109 -12.99 7.58 6.32
N ILE A 110 -12.19 8.54 6.77
CA ILE A 110 -10.74 8.40 6.87
C ILE A 110 -10.37 8.30 8.35
N GLY A 111 -9.60 7.27 8.69
CA GLY A 111 -9.22 6.97 10.06
C GLY A 111 -7.74 6.61 10.20
N ARG A 112 -7.27 6.63 11.44
CA ARG A 112 -5.96 6.12 11.84
C ARG A 112 -6.07 5.46 13.21
N SER A 113 -5.38 4.33 13.36
CA SER A 113 -5.28 3.61 14.63
C SER A 113 -3.86 3.06 14.78
N VAL A 114 -3.09 3.67 15.66
CA VAL A 114 -1.70 3.29 15.94
C VAL A 114 -1.64 2.82 17.38
N LEU A 115 -0.87 1.76 17.63
CA LEU A 115 -0.71 1.24 18.99
C LEU A 115 -0.18 2.34 19.90
N ASP A 116 -0.70 2.37 21.13
CA ASP A 116 -0.36 3.35 22.16
C ASP A 116 -0.77 4.81 21.83
N GLU A 117 -1.48 5.06 20.72
CA GLU A 117 -2.10 6.33 20.39
C GLU A 117 -3.65 6.22 20.46
N PRO A 118 -4.37 7.24 20.94
CA PRO A 118 -5.81 7.30 20.76
C PRO A 118 -6.18 7.22 19.28
N ALA A 119 -7.17 6.40 18.94
CA ALA A 119 -7.72 6.36 17.59
C ALA A 119 -8.17 7.76 17.18
N ARG A 120 -7.80 8.20 15.98
CA ARG A 120 -8.16 9.52 15.45
C ARG A 120 -9.01 9.39 14.21
N VAL A 121 -10.08 10.17 14.19
CA VAL A 121 -10.95 10.35 13.05
C VAL A 121 -10.55 11.66 12.38
N PHE A 122 -10.37 11.63 11.06
CA PHE A 122 -10.10 12.84 10.31
C PHE A 122 -11.39 13.67 10.13
N PRO A 123 -11.29 14.96 9.76
CA PRO A 123 -12.47 15.75 9.42
C PRO A 123 -13.29 15.11 8.30
N GLN A 124 -14.53 15.57 8.13
CA GLN A 124 -15.35 15.19 6.98
C GLN A 124 -14.67 15.56 5.66
N LEU A 125 -15.02 14.84 4.60
CA LEU A 125 -14.49 15.04 3.26
C LEU A 125 -15.28 16.13 2.54
N GLU A 126 -14.56 17.12 2.00
CA GLU A 126 -15.13 18.06 1.02
C GLU A 126 -15.16 17.39 -0.36
N ARG A 127 -14.13 16.62 -0.68
CA ARG A 127 -14.02 15.80 -1.90
C ARG A 127 -13.40 14.47 -1.54
N GLY A 128 -13.85 13.41 -2.19
CA GLY A 128 -13.26 12.10 -1.98
C GLY A 128 -13.65 11.11 -3.07
N SER A 129 -12.66 10.46 -3.66
CA SER A 129 -12.83 9.34 -4.58
C SER A 129 -12.06 8.12 -4.08
N LEU A 130 -12.66 6.95 -4.20
CA LEU A 130 -12.01 5.65 -4.07
C LEU A 130 -12.37 4.84 -5.31
N VAL A 131 -11.35 4.40 -6.04
CA VAL A 131 -11.50 3.46 -7.14
C VAL A 131 -10.91 2.14 -6.69
N VAL A 132 -11.66 1.06 -6.87
CA VAL A 132 -11.17 -0.32 -6.71
C VAL A 132 -11.44 -1.08 -8.00
N ASP A 133 -10.43 -1.77 -8.52
CA ASP A 133 -10.56 -2.47 -9.80
C ASP A 133 -11.43 -3.72 -9.71
N ASN A 134 -11.47 -4.35 -8.53
CA ASN A 134 -12.29 -5.52 -8.22
C ASN A 134 -12.67 -5.52 -6.73
N LEU A 135 -13.77 -6.19 -6.38
CA LEU A 135 -14.15 -6.37 -4.97
C LEU A 135 -13.26 -7.40 -4.25
N PRO A 136 -12.90 -7.17 -2.97
CA PRO A 136 -12.16 -8.13 -2.15
C PRO A 136 -13.11 -9.24 -1.67
N THR A 137 -13.16 -10.35 -2.41
CA THR A 137 -14.13 -11.44 -2.18
C THR A 137 -13.49 -12.74 -1.67
N ALA A 138 -12.18 -12.93 -1.90
CA ALA A 138 -11.48 -14.16 -1.53
C ALA A 138 -10.17 -13.86 -0.80
N GLN A 139 -9.85 -14.65 0.23
CA GLN A 139 -8.59 -14.56 0.96
C GLN A 139 -7.39 -14.68 0.02
N GLY A 140 -6.39 -13.82 0.21
CA GLY A 140 -5.19 -13.76 -0.64
C GLY A 140 -5.40 -13.11 -2.01
N GLN A 141 -6.62 -12.70 -2.36
CA GLN A 141 -6.89 -11.95 -3.59
C GLN A 141 -6.16 -10.60 -3.54
N ARG A 142 -5.58 -10.21 -4.67
CA ARG A 142 -5.04 -8.86 -4.86
C ARG A 142 -6.13 -7.92 -5.35
N VAL A 143 -6.17 -6.73 -4.77
CA VAL A 143 -7.07 -5.63 -5.14
C VAL A 143 -6.24 -4.39 -5.37
N THR A 144 -6.35 -3.81 -6.55
CA THR A 144 -5.67 -2.58 -6.95
C THR A 144 -6.66 -1.43 -7.02
N GLY A 145 -6.13 -0.21 -6.91
CA GLY A 145 -6.92 0.99 -7.02
C GLY A 145 -6.19 2.23 -6.55
N ASP A 146 -6.93 3.31 -6.44
CA ASP A 146 -6.45 4.60 -5.97
C ASP A 146 -7.52 5.34 -5.19
N PHE A 147 -7.07 6.30 -4.39
CA PHE A 147 -7.97 7.22 -3.72
C PHE A 147 -7.37 8.61 -3.67
N HIS A 148 -8.25 9.60 -3.57
CA HIS A 148 -7.88 10.97 -3.31
C HIS A 148 -8.95 11.62 -2.45
N VAL A 149 -8.55 12.22 -1.34
CA VAL A 149 -9.43 12.95 -0.43
C VAL A 149 -8.93 14.36 -0.16
N THR A 150 -9.88 15.26 0.04
CA THR A 150 -9.68 16.61 0.57
C THR A 150 -10.63 16.80 1.75
N PHE A 151 -10.11 17.19 2.90
CA PHE A 151 -10.88 17.44 4.10
C PHE A 151 -11.56 18.80 4.07
N VAL A 152 -12.77 18.89 4.64
CA VAL A 152 -13.49 20.14 4.85
C VAL A 152 -12.60 21.14 5.58
N ASN A 153 -12.66 22.40 5.15
CA ASN A 153 -11.97 23.48 5.84
C ASN A 153 -12.64 23.79 7.19
N GLY A 154 -11.85 24.08 8.22
CA GLY A 154 -12.29 24.03 9.61
C GLY A 154 -11.17 24.34 10.59
N ILE A 155 -11.36 23.95 11.85
CA ILE A 155 -10.42 24.25 12.95
C ILE A 155 -9.46 23.11 13.28
N ASP A 156 -9.70 21.91 12.74
CA ASP A 156 -8.82 20.77 12.93
C ASP A 156 -7.51 20.93 12.14
N ILE A 157 -6.41 20.39 12.64
CA ILE A 157 -5.08 20.50 12.01
C ILE A 157 -5.03 19.90 10.58
N TYR A 158 -5.95 18.98 10.26
CA TYR A 158 -6.09 18.35 8.95
C TYR A 158 -7.10 19.07 8.04
N SER A 159 -7.76 20.11 8.51
CA SER A 159 -8.77 20.84 7.72
C SER A 159 -8.19 21.41 6.43
N GLY A 160 -8.92 21.27 5.32
CA GLY A 160 -8.50 21.74 4.00
C GLY A 160 -7.30 20.99 3.40
N ARG A 161 -6.81 19.93 4.06
CA ARG A 161 -5.67 19.15 3.59
C ARG A 161 -6.09 17.97 2.73
N THR A 162 -5.11 17.38 2.05
CA THR A 162 -5.30 16.26 1.14
C THR A 162 -4.50 15.04 1.56
N ILE A 163 -5.05 13.87 1.25
CA ILE A 163 -4.35 12.58 1.26
C ILE A 163 -4.72 11.86 -0.02
N PHE A 164 -3.75 11.26 -0.70
CA PHE A 164 -4.01 10.45 -1.88
C PHE A 164 -2.94 9.37 -2.03
N GLY A 165 -3.27 8.35 -2.82
CA GLY A 165 -2.33 7.29 -3.15
C GLY A 165 -2.97 6.20 -3.99
N SER A 166 -2.13 5.45 -4.69
CA SER A 166 -2.48 4.17 -5.30
C SER A 166 -2.12 3.03 -4.35
N PHE A 167 -2.81 1.90 -4.46
CA PHE A 167 -2.55 0.72 -3.65
C PHE A 167 -2.59 -0.57 -4.46
N GLU A 168 -1.79 -1.54 -4.02
CA GLU A 168 -1.95 -2.96 -4.29
C GLU A 168 -2.18 -3.63 -2.93
N ALA A 169 -3.43 -3.93 -2.63
CA ALA A 169 -3.86 -4.48 -1.35
C ALA A 169 -4.13 -5.99 -1.47
N THR A 170 -3.97 -6.71 -0.37
CA THR A 170 -4.32 -8.13 -0.28
C THR A 170 -5.49 -8.34 0.67
N VAL A 171 -6.39 -9.26 0.35
CA VAL A 171 -7.44 -9.70 1.28
C VAL A 171 -6.80 -10.59 2.35
N PRO A 172 -6.85 -10.21 3.64
CA PRO A 172 -6.18 -10.95 4.73
C PRO A 172 -6.78 -12.34 4.96
#